data_AF-A0AAV3PI18-F1
#
_entry.id   AF-A0AAV3PI18-F1
#
_cell.length_a   1.000
_cell.length_b   1.000
_cell.length_c   1.000
_cell.angle_alpha   90.00
_cell.angle_beta   90.00
_cell.angle_gamma   90.00
#
_symmetry.space_group_name_H-M   'P 1'
#
loop_
_entity.id
_entity.type
_entity.pdbx_description
1 polymer ?
#
loop_
_entity_poly.entity_id
_entity_poly.type
_entity_poly.pdbx_seq_one_letter_code
_entity_poly.pdbx_strand_id
1 'polypeptide(L)'
;MEDVKQQLFPHLFISYREFPSRLKRCFILCASFPKDYIFDVKDELIFLWMSRGYLNQGNKDEEVEQIGQEYSKILVSRSFLQETT
;
A
#
# COMPACT_ATOMS: atom_id res chain seq x y z
N MET A 1 13.17 18.81 -2.39
CA MET A 1 11.76 18.52 -1.98
C MET A 1 11.67 17.23 -1.15
N GLU A 2 12.53 16.24 -1.39
CA GLU A 2 12.68 15.05 -0.53
C GLU A 2 13.24 15.38 0.86
N ASP A 3 14.19 16.32 0.97
CA ASP A 3 14.85 16.69 2.23
C ASP A 3 13.86 17.20 3.30
N VAL A 4 12.86 17.98 2.89
CA VAL A 4 11.85 18.53 3.80
C VAL A 4 10.93 17.43 4.33
N LYS A 5 10.59 16.44 3.50
CA LYS A 5 9.77 15.28 3.93
C LYS A 5 10.55 14.36 4.88
N GLN A 6 11.86 14.23 4.66
CA GLN A 6 12.77 13.51 5.56
C GLN A 6 12.86 14.15 6.95
N GLN A 7 12.92 15.48 7.00
CA GLN A 7 12.98 16.20 8.26
C GLN A 7 11.65 16.21 9.03
N LEU A 8 10.52 16.23 8.30
CA LEU A 8 9.20 16.30 8.92
C LEU A 8 8.73 14.94 9.50
N PHE A 9 9.05 13.83 8.83
CA PHE A 9 8.65 12.49 9.27
C PHE A 9 9.77 11.45 9.08
N PRO A 10 10.88 11.56 9.83
CA PRO A 10 12.06 10.72 9.63
C PRO A 10 11.76 9.23 9.80
N HIS A 11 10.93 8.86 10.78
CA HIS A 11 10.56 7.47 11.05
C HIS A 11 9.67 6.86 9.94
N LEU A 12 8.72 7.65 9.43
CA LEU A 12 7.85 7.23 8.32
C LEU A 12 8.65 7.09 7.02
N PHE A 13 9.58 8.02 6.79
CA PHE A 13 10.46 7.99 5.63
C PHE A 13 11.38 6.76 5.62
N ILE A 14 11.97 6.40 6.77
CA ILE A 14 12.75 5.16 6.91
C ILE A 14 11.87 3.95 6.61
N SER A 15 10.70 3.85 7.26
CA SER A 15 9.76 2.74 7.05
C SER A 15 9.33 2.61 5.59
N TYR A 16 9.11 3.73 4.90
CA TYR A 16 8.78 3.78 3.49
C TYR A 16 9.96 3.35 2.61
N ARG A 17 11.21 3.75 2.92
CA ARG A 17 12.40 3.34 2.15
C ARG A 17 12.64 1.84 2.21
N GLU A 18 12.35 1.20 3.32
CA GLU A 18 12.47 -0.25 3.52
C GLU A 18 11.41 -1.05 2.73
N PHE A 19 10.39 -0.40 2.15
CA PHE A 19 9.40 -1.12 1.37
C PHE A 19 9.97 -1.68 0.05
N PRO A 20 9.62 -2.94 -0.30
CA PRO A 20 9.80 -3.43 -1.66
C PRO A 20 9.16 -2.48 -2.67
N SER A 21 9.73 -2.39 -3.87
CA SER A 21 9.28 -1.45 -4.92
C SER A 21 7.80 -1.57 -5.25
N ARG A 22 7.22 -2.78 -5.14
CA ARG A 22 5.79 -3.06 -5.37
C ARG A 22 4.91 -2.49 -4.26
N LEU A 23 5.27 -2.73 -3.01
CA LEU A 23 4.55 -2.24 -1.85
C LEU A 23 4.54 -0.70 -1.82
N LYS A 24 5.64 -0.06 -2.23
CA LYS A 24 5.71 1.40 -2.41
C LYS A 24 4.66 1.91 -3.40
N ARG A 25 4.50 1.25 -4.56
CA ARG A 25 3.49 1.65 -5.57
C ARG A 25 2.07 1.47 -5.04
N CYS A 26 1.82 0.38 -4.31
CA CYS A 26 0.55 0.12 -3.66
C CYS A 26 0.20 1.24 -2.66
N PHE A 27 1.17 1.63 -1.82
CA PHE A 27 0.99 2.73 -0.88
C PHE A 27 0.79 4.09 -1.54
N ILE A 28 1.60 4.43 -2.56
CA ILE A 28 1.45 5.70 -3.32
C ILE A 28 0.04 5.79 -3.90
N LEU A 29 -0.50 4.66 -4.38
CA LEU A 29 -1.86 4.64 -4.88
C LEU A 29 -2.86 4.99 -3.78
N CYS A 30 -2.78 4.35 -2.60
CA CYS A 30 -3.66 4.67 -1.47
C CYS A 30 -3.57 6.16 -1.10
N ALA A 31 -2.36 6.71 -1.06
CA ALA A 31 -2.11 8.11 -0.73
C ALA A 31 -2.62 9.11 -1.77
N SER A 32 -3.06 8.66 -2.96
CA SER A 32 -3.67 9.51 -3.98
C SER A 32 -5.17 9.77 -3.75
N PHE A 33 -5.81 9.00 -2.87
CA PHE A 33 -7.20 9.20 -2.49
C PHE A 33 -7.32 10.28 -1.41
N PRO A 34 -8.52 10.88 -1.25
CA PRO A 34 -8.78 11.82 -0.16
C PRO A 34 -8.41 11.21 1.20
N LYS A 35 -8.04 12.07 2.14
CA LYS A 35 -7.81 11.65 3.52
C LYS A 35 -9.08 10.99 4.07
N ASP A 36 -8.90 9.93 4.86
CA ASP A 36 -9.99 9.19 5.51
C ASP A 36 -10.91 8.45 4.52
N TYR A 37 -10.46 8.25 3.28
CA TYR A 37 -11.14 7.36 2.32
C TYR A 37 -11.12 5.91 2.84
N ILE A 38 -12.29 5.28 2.85
CA ILE A 38 -12.48 3.91 3.30
C ILE A 38 -12.42 3.02 2.07
N PHE A 39 -11.48 2.08 2.08
CA PHE A 39 -11.39 1.06 1.04
C PHE A 39 -12.01 -0.24 1.52
N ASP A 40 -12.80 -0.91 0.67
CA ASP A 40 -12.99 -2.35 0.84
C ASP A 40 -11.68 -3.06 0.44
N VAL A 41 -11.08 -3.82 1.36
CA VAL A 41 -9.75 -4.40 1.11
C VAL A 41 -9.79 -5.38 -0.08
N LYS A 42 -10.83 -6.21 -0.19
CA LYS A 42 -10.89 -7.28 -1.20
C LYS A 42 -11.44 -6.77 -2.52
N ASP A 43 -12.60 -6.14 -2.47
CA ASP A 43 -13.39 -5.79 -3.65
C ASP A 43 -12.88 -4.51 -4.32
N GLU A 44 -12.16 -3.66 -3.57
CA GLU A 44 -11.69 -2.37 -4.10
C GLU A 44 -10.16 -2.26 -4.07
N LEU A 45 -9.52 -2.33 -2.90
CA LEU A 45 -8.10 -2.01 -2.77
C LEU A 45 -7.22 -2.98 -3.55
N ILE A 46 -7.43 -4.27 -3.35
CA ILE A 46 -6.69 -5.32 -4.07
C ILE A 46 -6.99 -5.24 -5.56
N PHE A 47 -8.26 -5.06 -5.96
CA PHE A 47 -8.64 -4.91 -7.36
C PHE A 47 -7.95 -3.70 -8.04
N LEU A 48 -7.85 -2.56 -7.34
CA LEU A 48 -7.15 -1.37 -7.80
C LEU A 48 -5.64 -1.61 -7.98
N TRP A 49 -5.03 -2.43 -7.11
CA TRP A 49 -3.63 -2.84 -7.27
C TRP A 49 -3.43 -3.86 -8.39
N MET A 50 -4.39 -4.78 -8.58
CA MET A 50 -4.38 -5.78 -9.67
C MET A 50 -4.51 -5.13 -11.04
N SER A 51 -5.49 -4.24 -11.22
CA SER A 51 -5.74 -3.54 -12.48
C SER A 51 -4.55 -2.68 -12.95
N ARG A 52 -3.77 -2.16 -12.00
CA ARG A 52 -2.52 -1.43 -12.29
C ARG A 52 -1.29 -2.32 -12.43
N GLY A 53 -1.43 -3.64 -12.27
CA GLY A 53 -0.34 -4.60 -12.39
C GLY A 53 0.69 -4.51 -11.26
N TYR A 54 0.33 -3.99 -10.09
CA TYR A 54 1.27 -3.83 -8.98
C TYR A 54 1.54 -5.14 -8.24
N LEU A 55 0.57 -6.06 -8.27
CA LEU A 55 0.65 -7.36 -7.60
C LEU A 55 1.01 -8.50 -8.57
N ASN A 56 0.76 -8.35 -9.87
CA ASN A 56 0.87 -9.45 -10.83
C ASN A 56 2.33 -9.68 -11.30
N GLN A 57 2.76 -10.94 -11.32
CA GLN A 57 4.04 -11.43 -11.87
C GLN A 57 3.87 -12.63 -12.82
N GLY A 58 2.68 -12.81 -13.41
CA GLY A 58 2.31 -14.07 -14.05
C GLY A 58 1.77 -15.10 -13.06
N ASN A 59 1.30 -14.64 -11.90
CA ASN A 59 0.66 -15.46 -10.88
C ASN A 59 -0.83 -15.63 -11.22
N LYS A 60 -1.47 -16.66 -10.67
CA LYS A 60 -2.93 -16.83 -10.78
C LYS A 60 -3.66 -15.81 -9.92
N ASP A 61 -4.90 -15.48 -10.27
CA ASP A 61 -5.68 -14.45 -9.56
C ASP A 61 -5.81 -14.71 -8.05
N GLU A 62 -5.98 -15.98 -7.63
CA GLU A 62 -6.02 -16.36 -6.21
C GLU A 62 -4.72 -16.01 -5.46
N GLU A 63 -3.57 -16.24 -6.08
CA GLU A 63 -2.26 -15.89 -5.51
C GLU A 63 -2.10 -14.37 -5.41
N VAL A 64 -2.61 -13.64 -6.41
CA VAL A 64 -2.56 -12.18 -6.43
C VAL A 64 -3.44 -11.57 -5.34
N GLU A 65 -4.62 -12.14 -5.08
CA GLU A 65 -5.47 -11.73 -3.96
C GLU A 65 -4.75 -11.94 -2.63
N GLN A 66 -4.11 -13.10 -2.43
CA GLN A 66 -3.34 -13.39 -1.22
C GLN A 66 -2.19 -12.40 -1.00
N ILE A 67 -1.41 -12.09 -2.04
CA ILE A 67 -0.34 -11.08 -1.97
C ILE A 67 -0.92 -9.71 -1.61
N GLY A 68 -2.05 -9.34 -2.21
CA GLY A 68 -2.75 -8.10 -1.90
C GLY A 68 -3.16 -8.02 -0.43
N GLN A 69 -3.71 -9.10 0.13
CA GLN A 69 -4.08 -9.16 1.54
C GLN A 69 -2.84 -9.03 2.46
N GLU A 70 -1.73 -9.68 2.12
CA GLU A 70 -0.47 -9.55 2.87
C GLU A 70 0.05 -8.12 2.85
N TYR A 71 0.04 -7.47 1.69
CA TYR A 71 0.48 -6.08 1.54
C TYR A 71 -0.40 -5.12 2.35
N SER A 72 -1.71 -5.31 2.33
CA SER A 72 -2.64 -4.54 3.18
C SER A 72 -2.27 -4.68 4.66
N LYS A 73 -2.06 -5.90 5.14
CA LYS A 73 -1.64 -6.17 6.54
C LYS A 73 -0.31 -5.50 6.88
N ILE A 74 0.66 -5.52 5.97
CA ILE A 74 1.95 -4.83 6.18
C ILE A 74 1.73 -3.32 6.31
N LEU A 75 0.92 -2.71 5.44
CA LEU A 75 0.62 -1.28 5.51
C LEU A 75 -0.09 -0.90 6.82
N VAL A 76 -1.03 -1.73 7.30
CA VAL A 76 -1.68 -1.53 8.60
C VAL A 76 -0.70 -1.68 9.76
N SER A 77 0.11 -2.74 9.77
CA SER A 77 1.09 -3.01 10.84
C SER A 77 2.15 -1.92 10.98
N ARG A 78 2.45 -1.20 9.90
CA ARG A 78 3.39 -0.08 9.88
C ARG A 78 2.71 1.29 9.97
N SER A 79 1.42 1.33 10.32
CA SER A 79 0.63 2.55 10.52
C SER A 79 0.50 3.44 9.27
N PHE A 80 0.60 2.85 8.06
CA PHE A 80 0.35 3.56 6.80
C PHE A 80 -1.12 3.49 6.36
N LEU A 81 -1.84 2.46 6.79
CA LEU A 81 -3.30 2.35 6.68
C LEU A 81 -3.88 2.08 8.06
N GLN A 82 -5.13 2.48 8.27
CA GLN A 82 -5.85 2.24 9.51
C GLN A 82 -6.99 1.25 9.23
N GLU A 83 -7.12 0.24 10.08
CA GLU A 83 -8.29 -0.64 10.07
C GLU A 83 -9.47 0.10 10.72
N THR A 84 -10.58 0.22 9.98
CA THR A 84 -11.83 0.76 10.49
C THR A 84 -12.65 -0.37 11.09
N THR A 85 -13.01 -0.22 12.37
CA THR A 85 -13.85 -1.18 13.14
C THR A 85 -15.29 -1.18 12.69
#